data_AF-A0A2E3F9K6-F1
#
_entry.id   AF-A0A2E3F9K6-F1
#
_cell.length_a   1.000
_cell.length_b   1.000
_cell.length_c   1.000
_cell.angle_alpha   90.00
_cell.angle_beta   90.00
_cell.angle_gamma   90.00
#
_symmetry.space_group_name_H-M   'P 1'
#
loop_
_entity.id
_entity.type
_entity.pdbx_description
1 polymer ?
#
loop_
_entity_poly.entity_id
_entity_poly.type
_entity_poly.pdbx_seq_one_letter_code
_entity_poly.pdbx_strand_id
1 'polypeptide(L)'
;MANFNGSYQVEWEDRVKYFNKEAKLTQTPVIKTVWAPKVYNPFYKKKKIEDTKLQKVFGHLDKTYTNMFRVPPKEFKLAAQEFRKAIEAAIRQGNKSLAEIKKQLEAKNEVKMMTATERKQHEKNVANLSKLYQRDLESVIYTAQAALFREVKLRNEKGERDEPGRARLATDAKARKKAIHSTIVKGLAWLNKLDRDPTVDNFNVGFGNVCRDITSQIELCREVFTTPHDKKMFDTADKLLVPFGDYRNHLRDEVGPEGVMETSAKMRKVMLALEQWVKSVKS
;
A
#
# COMPACT_ATOMS: atom_id res chain seq x y z
N MET A 1 -5.26 8.04 -13.31
CA MET A 1 -3.91 8.61 -13.08
C MET A 1 -3.48 8.22 -11.68
N ALA A 2 -2.29 7.63 -11.48
CA ALA A 2 -1.83 7.27 -10.13
C ALA A 2 -1.48 8.56 -9.35
N ASN A 3 -2.08 8.73 -8.17
CA ASN A 3 -1.80 9.83 -7.24
C ASN A 3 -1.16 9.20 -5.99
N PHE A 4 0.16 9.08 -5.98
CA PHE A 4 0.91 8.42 -4.91
C PHE A 4 0.88 9.23 -3.62
N ASN A 5 0.96 10.57 -3.71
CA ASN A 5 0.85 11.43 -2.55
C ASN A 5 -0.56 11.38 -1.92
N GLY A 6 -1.61 11.44 -2.74
CA GLY A 6 -2.99 11.30 -2.27
C GLY A 6 -3.28 9.91 -1.71
N SER A 7 -2.76 8.84 -2.34
CA SER A 7 -2.91 7.47 -1.83
C SER A 7 -2.23 7.30 -0.47
N TYR A 8 -1.02 7.85 -0.30
CA TYR A 8 -0.31 7.82 0.98
C TYR A 8 -1.04 8.60 2.08
N GLN A 9 -1.60 9.77 1.77
CA GLN A 9 -2.37 10.56 2.73
C GLN A 9 -3.67 9.87 3.16
N VAL A 10 -4.44 9.31 2.22
CA VAL A 10 -5.70 8.61 2.52
C VAL A 10 -5.44 7.35 3.34
N GLU A 11 -4.44 6.55 2.96
CA GLU A 11 -4.05 5.35 3.71
C GLU A 11 -3.62 5.68 5.14
N TRP A 12 -2.90 6.79 5.31
CA TRP A 12 -2.48 7.29 6.61
C TRP A 12 -3.69 7.66 7.50
N GLU A 13 -4.62 8.46 6.99
CA GLU A 13 -5.78 8.94 7.75
C GLU A 13 -6.71 7.79 8.18
N ASP A 14 -6.97 6.83 7.29
CA ASP A 14 -7.81 5.69 7.60
C ASP A 14 -7.16 4.72 8.61
N ARG A 15 -5.82 4.66 8.65
CA ARG A 15 -5.10 3.86 9.63
C ARG A 15 -5.06 4.52 11.01
N VAL A 16 -4.97 5.84 11.09
CA VAL A 16 -5.16 6.58 12.34
C VAL A 16 -6.56 6.29 12.92
N LYS A 17 -7.61 6.31 12.07
CA LYS A 17 -8.98 5.95 12.49
C LYS A 17 -9.07 4.48 12.95
N TYR A 18 -8.49 3.54 12.20
CA TYR A 18 -8.50 2.12 12.53
C TYR A 18 -7.77 1.83 13.85
N PHE A 19 -6.62 2.45 14.07
CA PHE A 19 -5.86 2.33 15.30
C PHE A 19 -6.63 2.89 16.50
N ASN A 20 -7.24 4.08 16.35
CA ASN A 20 -8.08 4.65 17.40
C ASN A 20 -9.24 3.71 17.79
N LYS A 21 -9.79 3.00 16.81
CA LYS A 21 -10.83 1.99 17.01
C LYS A 21 -10.30 0.72 17.69
N GLU A 22 -9.16 0.16 17.26
CA GLU A 22 -8.59 -1.07 17.84
C GLU A 22 -8.01 -0.87 19.26
N ALA A 23 -7.47 0.32 19.54
CA ALA A 23 -7.00 0.69 20.88
C ALA A 23 -8.16 0.90 21.89
N LYS A 24 -9.42 0.63 21.50
CA LYS A 24 -10.62 0.93 22.28
C LYS A 24 -10.59 2.36 22.87
N LEU A 25 -10.11 3.32 22.07
CA LEU A 25 -10.20 4.75 22.41
C LEU A 25 -11.64 5.24 22.16
N THR A 26 -12.61 4.54 22.74
CA THR A 26 -13.98 5.00 22.90
C THR A 26 -13.97 6.07 23.98
N GLN A 27 -13.98 7.33 23.54
CA GLN A 27 -14.32 8.53 24.31
C GLN A 27 -14.39 8.34 25.84
N THR A 28 -13.24 8.14 26.51
CA THR A 28 -13.13 8.31 27.97
C THR A 28 -11.77 8.96 28.28
N PRO A 29 -11.73 10.09 29.01
CA PRO A 29 -10.58 10.98 29.01
C PRO A 29 -9.61 10.66 30.16
N VAL A 30 -8.74 9.68 29.96
CA VAL A 30 -7.47 9.58 30.73
C VAL A 30 -6.26 9.60 29.77
N ILE A 31 -6.43 9.08 28.56
CA ILE A 31 -5.39 9.08 27.52
C ILE A 31 -5.34 10.42 26.74
N LYS A 32 -6.42 11.21 26.81
CA LYS A 32 -6.54 12.53 26.14
C LYS A 32 -5.60 13.60 26.71
N THR A 33 -5.08 13.47 27.92
CA THR A 33 -4.27 14.52 28.55
C THR A 33 -2.76 14.34 28.40
N VAL A 34 -2.26 13.12 28.14
CA VAL A 34 -0.81 12.89 28.20
C VAL A 34 -0.21 12.24 26.94
N TRP A 35 -0.90 11.33 26.24
CA TRP A 35 -0.19 10.41 25.35
C TRP A 35 -0.55 10.52 23.87
N ALA A 36 -1.85 10.46 23.52
CA ALA A 36 -2.29 10.62 22.14
C ALA A 36 -1.90 11.99 21.54
N PRO A 37 -2.04 13.11 22.28
CA PRO A 37 -1.58 14.41 21.79
C PRO A 37 -0.05 14.55 21.76
N LYS A 38 0.72 14.03 22.73
CA LYS A 38 2.17 14.33 22.81
C LYS A 38 3.04 13.45 21.93
N VAL A 39 2.65 12.18 21.72
CA VAL A 39 3.39 11.25 20.88
C VAL A 39 2.98 11.37 19.41
N TYR A 40 1.71 11.71 19.15
CA TYR A 40 1.15 11.69 17.79
C TYR A 40 0.79 13.10 17.24
N ASN A 41 0.45 14.11 18.06
CA ASN A 41 0.31 15.48 17.52
C ASN A 41 1.61 16.10 17.00
N PRO A 42 2.85 15.75 17.39
CA PRO A 42 4.02 16.34 16.71
C PRO A 42 4.05 16.03 15.20
N PHE A 43 3.35 14.97 14.77
CA PHE A 43 3.16 14.62 13.35
C PHE A 43 1.90 15.26 12.73
N TYR A 44 0.95 15.74 13.56
CA TYR A 44 -0.32 16.35 13.13
C TYR A 44 -0.36 17.88 13.32
N LYS A 45 0.45 18.44 14.23
CA LYS A 45 0.52 19.85 14.63
C LYS A 45 1.96 20.34 14.52
N LYS A 46 2.30 20.87 13.33
CA LYS A 46 2.96 22.18 13.10
C LYS A 46 3.52 22.38 11.69
N LYS A 47 3.08 21.59 10.72
CA LYS A 47 3.27 21.85 9.29
C LYS A 47 2.00 21.37 8.57
N LYS A 48 1.52 22.09 7.55
CA LYS A 48 0.49 21.51 6.67
C LYS A 48 1.07 20.17 6.20
N ILE A 49 0.26 19.11 6.08
CA ILE A 49 0.78 17.77 5.71
C ILE A 49 1.65 17.87 4.44
N GLU A 50 1.24 18.78 3.55
CA GLU A 50 1.91 19.36 2.37
C GLU A 50 3.40 19.76 2.54
N ASP A 51 3.83 20.10 3.75
CA ASP A 51 5.16 20.63 4.07
C ASP A 51 6.12 19.59 4.66
N THR A 52 5.68 18.34 4.86
CA THR A 52 6.55 17.27 5.37
C THR A 52 7.57 16.82 4.32
N LYS A 53 8.78 16.44 4.75
CA LYS A 53 9.83 15.96 3.82
C LYS A 53 9.37 14.74 3.02
N LEU A 54 8.60 13.85 3.65
CA LEU A 54 8.06 12.66 3.02
C LEU A 54 7.01 12.99 1.96
N GLN A 55 6.10 13.92 2.23
CA GLN A 55 5.14 14.42 1.23
C GLN A 55 5.83 15.15 0.08
N LYS A 56 6.87 15.95 0.32
CA LYS A 56 7.64 16.57 -0.76
C LYS A 56 8.28 15.53 -1.68
N VAL A 57 8.77 14.43 -1.11
CA VAL A 57 9.35 13.32 -1.88
C VAL A 57 8.28 12.56 -2.66
N PHE A 58 7.10 12.28 -2.08
CA PHE A 58 5.99 11.66 -2.81
C PHE A 58 5.39 12.58 -3.88
N GLY A 59 5.31 13.88 -3.62
CA GLY A 59 4.90 14.88 -4.63
C GLY A 59 5.92 14.99 -5.77
N HIS A 60 7.22 14.84 -5.50
CA HIS A 60 8.23 14.73 -6.55
C HIS A 60 8.12 13.40 -7.32
N LEU A 61 7.77 12.32 -6.64
CA LEU A 61 7.47 11.02 -7.25
C LEU A 61 6.27 11.10 -8.21
N ASP A 62 5.18 11.77 -7.82
CA ASP A 62 4.01 12.02 -8.68
C ASP A 62 4.36 12.85 -9.93
N LYS A 63 5.18 13.89 -9.76
CA LYS A 63 5.63 14.74 -10.85
C LYS A 63 6.47 13.97 -11.87
N THR A 64 7.46 13.21 -11.38
CA THR A 64 8.35 12.43 -12.25
C THR A 64 7.63 11.26 -12.91
N TYR A 65 6.68 10.62 -12.21
CA TYR A 65 5.73 9.69 -12.82
C TYR A 65 5.00 10.35 -13.98
N THR A 66 4.32 11.48 -13.74
CA THR A 66 3.52 12.17 -14.76
C THR A 66 4.37 12.59 -15.95
N ASN A 67 5.60 13.05 -15.71
CA ASN A 67 6.54 13.43 -16.76
C ASN A 67 6.90 12.23 -17.65
N MET A 68 7.24 11.09 -17.04
CA MET A 68 7.61 9.86 -17.76
C MET A 68 6.53 9.40 -18.76
N PHE A 69 5.24 9.54 -18.43
CA PHE A 69 4.15 9.16 -19.34
C PHE A 69 3.84 10.19 -20.42
N ARG A 70 4.28 11.44 -20.27
CA ARG A 70 3.96 12.55 -21.19
C ARG A 70 5.08 12.88 -22.18
N VAL A 71 6.31 12.50 -21.86
CA VAL A 71 7.47 12.84 -22.68
C VAL A 71 7.50 12.05 -23.99
N PRO A 72 8.02 12.65 -25.07
CA PRO A 72 8.25 11.95 -26.34
C PRO A 72 9.32 10.86 -26.19
N PRO A 73 9.38 9.87 -27.10
CA PRO A 73 10.31 8.74 -27.02
C PRO A 73 11.78 9.16 -26.77
N LYS A 74 12.24 10.20 -27.47
CA LYS A 74 13.63 10.70 -27.35
C LYS A 74 14.01 11.18 -25.95
N GLU A 75 13.04 11.56 -25.13
CA GLU A 75 13.24 12.08 -23.77
C GLU A 75 12.83 11.04 -22.70
N PHE A 76 12.22 9.94 -23.11
CA PHE A 76 11.70 8.91 -22.21
C PHE A 76 12.79 8.34 -21.31
N LYS A 77 13.97 8.04 -21.86
CA LYS A 77 15.11 7.54 -21.10
C LYS A 77 15.46 8.44 -19.92
N LEU A 78 15.53 9.75 -20.15
CA LEU A 78 15.87 10.72 -19.10
C LEU A 78 14.74 10.78 -18.05
N ALA A 79 13.49 10.86 -18.48
CA ALA A 79 12.34 10.90 -17.56
C ALA A 79 12.19 9.61 -16.72
N ALA A 80 12.47 8.45 -17.30
CA ALA A 80 12.48 7.16 -16.61
C ALA A 80 13.59 7.10 -15.54
N GLN A 81 14.78 7.64 -15.85
CA GLN A 81 15.88 7.76 -14.88
C GLN A 81 15.55 8.73 -13.74
N GLU A 82 14.91 9.86 -14.03
CA GLU A 82 14.43 10.79 -13.01
C GLU A 82 13.39 10.15 -12.10
N PHE A 83 12.44 9.40 -12.68
CA PHE A 83 11.44 8.67 -11.91
C PHE A 83 12.10 7.59 -11.04
N ARG A 84 13.09 6.86 -11.56
CA ARG A 84 13.89 5.90 -10.78
C ARG A 84 14.59 6.56 -9.59
N LYS A 85 15.22 7.72 -9.79
CA LYS A 85 15.85 8.51 -8.71
C LYS A 85 14.83 8.97 -7.68
N ALA A 86 13.64 9.39 -8.11
CA ALA A 86 12.55 9.77 -7.21
C ALA A 86 12.06 8.58 -6.37
N ILE A 87 11.95 7.37 -6.96
CA ILE A 87 11.63 6.13 -6.23
C ILE A 87 12.69 5.84 -5.16
N GLU A 88 13.98 5.94 -5.48
CA GLU A 88 15.05 5.72 -4.52
C GLU A 88 15.05 6.75 -3.38
N ALA A 89 14.77 8.01 -3.71
CA ALA A 89 14.60 9.06 -2.70
C ALA A 89 13.42 8.76 -1.77
N ALA A 90 12.29 8.28 -2.32
CA ALA A 90 11.12 7.86 -1.55
C ALA A 90 11.43 6.68 -0.61
N ILE A 91 12.19 5.68 -1.08
CA ILE A 91 12.66 4.56 -0.25
C ILE A 91 13.51 5.08 0.91
N ARG A 92 14.54 5.90 0.63
CA ARG A 92 15.46 6.41 1.65
C ARG A 92 14.72 7.26 2.68
N GLN A 93 13.87 8.17 2.24
CA GLN A 93 13.12 9.06 3.13
C GLN A 93 12.04 8.31 3.93
N GLY A 94 11.34 7.36 3.31
CA GLY A 94 10.37 6.49 3.98
C GLY A 94 11.01 5.68 5.11
N ASN A 95 12.14 5.02 4.82
CA ASN A 95 12.90 4.28 5.84
C ASN A 95 13.40 5.17 6.98
N LYS A 96 13.88 6.38 6.67
CA LYS A 96 14.29 7.34 7.69
C LYS A 96 13.11 7.78 8.57
N SER A 97 11.97 8.11 7.96
CA SER A 97 10.76 8.49 8.70
C SER A 97 10.22 7.34 9.56
N LEU A 98 10.28 6.09 9.10
CA LEU A 98 9.96 4.92 9.92
C LEU A 98 10.86 4.77 11.14
N ALA A 99 12.18 4.93 10.95
CA ALA A 99 13.15 4.85 12.04
C ALA A 99 12.94 5.98 13.07
N GLU A 100 12.62 7.19 12.61
CA GLU A 100 12.28 8.32 13.47
C GLU A 100 11.01 8.05 14.28
N ILE A 101 9.95 7.56 13.63
CA ILE A 101 8.69 7.17 14.29
C ILE A 101 8.96 6.09 15.34
N LYS A 102 9.67 5.02 14.99
CA LYS A 102 10.00 3.94 15.91
C LYS A 102 10.77 4.45 17.13
N LYS A 103 11.81 5.26 16.91
CA LYS A 103 12.62 5.83 18.00
C LYS A 103 11.80 6.72 18.95
N GLN A 104 10.84 7.48 18.42
CA GLN A 104 9.97 8.33 19.23
C GLN A 104 8.92 7.51 19.99
N LEU A 105 8.33 6.49 19.36
CA LEU A 105 7.41 5.55 20.02
C LEU A 105 8.08 4.71 21.12
N GLU A 106 9.39 4.48 21.01
CA GLU A 106 10.23 3.79 21.99
C GLU A 106 10.90 4.74 23.01
N ALA A 107 10.58 6.04 22.98
CA ALA A 107 11.22 7.02 23.85
C ALA A 107 11.01 6.68 25.35
N LYS A 108 12.12 6.38 26.03
CA LYS A 108 12.18 5.79 27.38
C LYS A 108 11.57 6.62 28.51
N ASN A 109 11.42 7.94 28.35
CA ASN A 109 10.97 8.83 29.44
C ASN A 109 9.51 8.59 29.83
N GLU A 110 8.78 7.93 28.97
CA GLU A 110 7.35 7.74 29.06
C GLU A 110 7.04 6.30 29.55
N VAL A 111 7.83 5.31 29.11
CA VAL A 111 7.69 3.88 29.46
C VAL A 111 8.02 3.57 30.93
N LYS A 112 8.66 4.51 31.66
CA LYS A 112 9.03 4.35 33.08
C LYS A 112 7.84 4.38 34.05
N MET A 113 6.72 4.99 33.68
CA MET A 113 5.52 5.10 34.52
C MET A 113 4.50 3.98 34.26
N MET A 114 4.76 3.11 33.28
CA MET A 114 3.86 2.03 32.89
C MET A 114 4.07 0.79 33.75
N THR A 115 2.98 0.11 34.10
CA THR A 115 3.04 -1.25 34.66
C THR A 115 3.64 -2.22 33.64
N ALA A 116 4.10 -3.39 34.11
CA ALA A 116 4.68 -4.42 33.23
C ALA A 116 3.73 -4.86 32.10
N THR A 117 2.42 -4.95 32.40
CA THR A 117 1.39 -5.33 31.43
C THR A 117 1.18 -4.24 30.37
N GLU A 118 1.15 -2.97 30.78
CA GLU A 118 1.01 -1.83 29.87
C GLU A 118 2.25 -1.66 28.98
N ARG A 119 3.45 -1.86 29.53
CA ARG A 119 4.70 -1.83 28.76
C ARG A 119 4.70 -2.90 27.67
N LYS A 120 4.32 -4.14 28.00
CA LYS A 120 4.24 -5.25 27.03
C LYS A 120 3.21 -4.98 25.93
N GLN A 121 2.06 -4.39 26.29
CA GLN A 121 1.05 -4.00 25.31
C GLN A 121 1.53 -2.82 24.43
N HIS A 122 2.23 -1.85 25.02
CA HIS A 122 2.84 -0.72 24.31
C HIS A 122 3.87 -1.19 23.28
N GLU A 123 4.82 -2.04 23.68
CA GLU A 123 5.80 -2.63 22.77
C GLU A 123 5.13 -3.38 21.61
N LYS A 124 4.09 -4.17 21.90
CA LYS A 124 3.30 -4.87 20.87
C LYS A 124 2.61 -3.89 19.91
N ASN A 125 2.01 -2.82 20.43
CA ASN A 125 1.34 -1.80 19.63
C ASN A 125 2.33 -1.05 18.74
N VAL A 126 3.47 -0.63 19.29
CA VAL A 126 4.54 0.07 18.54
C VAL A 126 5.13 -0.81 17.44
N ALA A 127 5.37 -2.10 17.73
CA ALA A 127 5.83 -3.05 16.74
C ALA A 127 4.80 -3.26 15.62
N ASN A 128 3.51 -3.38 15.95
CA ASN A 128 2.45 -3.53 14.97
C ASN A 128 2.29 -2.29 14.08
N LEU A 129 2.31 -1.09 14.68
CA LEU A 129 2.24 0.17 13.96
C LEU A 129 3.43 0.36 13.01
N SER A 130 4.66 0.10 13.49
CA SER A 130 5.86 0.20 12.65
C SER A 130 5.80 -0.75 11.45
N LYS A 131 5.30 -1.98 11.66
CA LYS A 131 5.08 -2.95 10.58
C LYS A 131 4.02 -2.50 9.58
N LEU A 132 2.94 -1.88 10.05
CA LEU A 132 1.88 -1.34 9.17
C LEU A 132 2.41 -0.18 8.32
N TYR A 133 3.09 0.79 8.93
CA TYR A 133 3.69 1.90 8.17
C TYR A 133 4.72 1.44 7.16
N GLN A 134 5.55 0.48 7.54
CA GLN A 134 6.52 -0.10 6.62
C GLN A 134 5.83 -0.73 5.42
N ARG A 135 4.74 -1.47 5.66
CA ARG A 135 3.93 -2.12 4.63
C ARG A 135 3.25 -1.13 3.67
N ASP A 136 2.80 0.00 4.16
CA ASP A 136 2.12 1.02 3.35
C ASP A 136 3.13 1.78 2.47
N LEU A 137 4.25 2.19 3.05
CA LEU A 137 5.38 2.77 2.30
C LEU A 137 5.90 1.80 1.22
N GLU A 138 6.09 0.54 1.58
CA GLU A 138 6.47 -0.54 0.66
C GLU A 138 5.45 -0.63 -0.48
N SER A 139 4.14 -0.65 -0.21
CA SER A 139 3.09 -0.73 -1.25
C SER A 139 3.16 0.40 -2.28
N VAL A 140 3.30 1.65 -1.82
CA VAL A 140 3.40 2.83 -2.69
C VAL A 140 4.66 2.75 -3.56
N ILE A 141 5.81 2.45 -2.94
CA ILE A 141 7.10 2.30 -3.62
C ILE A 141 7.04 1.20 -4.67
N TYR A 142 6.46 0.05 -4.33
CA TYR A 142 6.34 -1.08 -5.25
C TYR A 142 5.40 -0.76 -6.41
N THR A 143 4.32 -0.01 -6.17
CA THR A 143 3.42 0.45 -7.24
C THR A 143 4.13 1.39 -8.20
N ALA A 144 4.91 2.35 -7.68
CA ALA A 144 5.73 3.24 -8.52
C ALA A 144 6.78 2.47 -9.34
N GLN A 145 7.44 1.46 -8.73
CA GLN A 145 8.35 0.57 -9.45
C GLN A 145 7.64 -0.25 -10.54
N ALA A 146 6.40 -0.70 -10.30
CA ALA A 146 5.60 -1.40 -11.30
C ALA A 146 5.27 -0.52 -12.48
N ALA A 147 4.89 0.74 -12.23
CA ALA A 147 4.64 1.70 -13.28
C ALA A 147 5.88 1.97 -14.13
N LEU A 148 7.04 2.21 -13.51
CA LEU A 148 8.31 2.39 -14.21
C LEU A 148 8.62 1.19 -15.10
N PHE A 149 8.50 -0.02 -14.54
CA PHE A 149 8.78 -1.25 -15.27
C PHE A 149 7.84 -1.44 -16.47
N ARG A 150 6.52 -1.32 -16.25
CA ARG A 150 5.50 -1.46 -17.30
C ARG A 150 5.77 -0.53 -18.46
N GLU A 151 6.02 0.74 -18.17
CA GLU A 151 6.20 1.75 -19.21
C GLU A 151 7.49 1.50 -20.01
N VAL A 152 8.59 1.16 -19.34
CA VAL A 152 9.84 0.79 -20.03
C VAL A 152 9.65 -0.44 -20.92
N LYS A 153 8.94 -1.47 -20.43
CA LYS A 153 8.65 -2.68 -21.21
C LYS A 153 7.81 -2.36 -22.45
N LEU A 154 6.71 -1.63 -22.27
CA LEU A 154 5.80 -1.25 -23.34
C LEU A 154 6.50 -0.42 -24.44
N ARG A 155 7.40 0.47 -24.06
CA ARG A 155 8.19 1.27 -25.03
C ARG A 155 9.27 0.45 -25.72
N ASN A 156 9.97 -0.42 -25.00
CA ASN A 156 10.91 -1.37 -25.60
C ASN A 156 10.21 -2.30 -26.63
N GLU A 157 8.99 -2.77 -26.34
CA GLU A 157 8.18 -3.58 -27.26
C GLU A 157 7.77 -2.81 -28.52
N LYS A 158 7.61 -1.48 -28.42
CA LYS A 158 7.41 -0.56 -29.56
C LYS A 158 8.68 -0.25 -30.34
N GLY A 159 9.82 -0.84 -29.98
CA GLY A 159 11.12 -0.59 -30.61
C GLY A 159 11.86 0.64 -30.07
N GLU A 160 11.30 1.34 -29.10
CA GLU A 160 11.93 2.44 -28.35
C GLU A 160 12.87 1.84 -27.29
N ARG A 161 13.95 1.19 -27.74
CA ARG A 161 14.90 0.43 -26.89
C ARG A 161 15.73 1.38 -26.00
N ASP A 162 15.17 1.78 -24.88
CA ASP A 162 15.71 2.88 -24.08
C ASP A 162 16.40 2.47 -22.78
N GLU A 163 15.97 1.38 -22.10
CA GLU A 163 16.65 0.84 -20.90
C GLU A 163 16.32 -0.65 -20.60
N PRO A 164 17.24 -1.39 -19.96
CA PRO A 164 16.89 -2.61 -19.25
C PRO A 164 16.03 -2.26 -18.02
N GLY A 165 14.75 -2.60 -18.06
CA GLY A 165 13.73 -2.17 -17.08
C GLY A 165 13.88 -2.67 -15.63
N ARG A 166 14.98 -3.32 -15.23
CA ARG A 166 15.06 -3.96 -13.91
C ARG A 166 15.36 -2.95 -12.79
N ALA A 167 14.38 -2.64 -11.97
CA ALA A 167 14.60 -2.05 -10.65
C ALA A 167 15.04 -3.15 -9.65
N ARG A 168 16.08 -2.92 -8.85
CA ARG A 168 16.69 -3.97 -7.98
C ARG A 168 15.73 -4.60 -6.97
N LEU A 169 14.84 -3.81 -6.38
CA LEU A 169 13.78 -4.31 -5.50
C LEU A 169 12.65 -5.00 -6.27
N ALA A 170 12.58 -4.78 -7.59
CA ALA A 170 11.55 -5.37 -8.42
C ALA A 170 11.76 -6.85 -8.71
N THR A 171 13.00 -7.31 -8.56
CA THR A 171 13.43 -8.67 -8.87
C THR A 171 13.68 -9.54 -7.63
N ASP A 172 13.50 -9.01 -6.42
CA ASP A 172 13.67 -9.77 -5.17
C ASP A 172 12.38 -10.54 -4.82
N ALA A 173 12.41 -11.86 -4.96
CA ALA A 173 11.28 -12.75 -4.70
C ALA A 173 10.70 -12.61 -3.28
N LYS A 174 11.54 -12.46 -2.25
CA LYS A 174 11.08 -12.37 -0.85
C LYS A 174 10.42 -11.02 -0.60
N ALA A 175 11.01 -9.95 -1.13
CA ALA A 175 10.45 -8.61 -1.08
C ALA A 175 9.09 -8.56 -1.81
N ARG A 176 8.98 -9.19 -2.99
CA ARG A 176 7.74 -9.27 -3.78
C ARG A 176 6.63 -10.03 -3.08
N LYS A 177 6.92 -11.20 -2.52
CA LYS A 177 5.92 -11.95 -1.74
C LYS A 177 5.48 -11.19 -0.48
N LYS A 178 6.38 -10.49 0.21
CA LYS A 178 6.02 -9.63 1.35
C LYS A 178 5.12 -8.46 0.94
N ALA A 179 5.43 -7.81 -0.19
CA ALA A 179 4.67 -6.70 -0.74
C ALA A 179 3.22 -7.11 -1.06
N ILE A 180 3.05 -8.16 -1.87
CA ILE A 180 1.72 -8.64 -2.25
C ILE A 180 0.97 -9.23 -1.05
N HIS A 181 1.64 -9.90 -0.09
CA HIS A 181 1.02 -10.31 1.18
C HIS A 181 0.33 -9.14 1.85
N SER A 182 1.00 -7.99 1.85
CA SER A 182 0.54 -6.82 2.56
C SER A 182 -0.83 -6.38 2.05
N THR A 183 -0.94 -6.29 0.73
CA THR A 183 -2.12 -5.84 0.03
C THR A 183 -3.25 -6.87 0.11
N ILE A 184 -2.94 -8.17 0.04
CA ILE A 184 -3.93 -9.25 0.24
C ILE A 184 -4.58 -9.15 1.63
N VAL A 185 -3.78 -8.99 2.69
CA VAL A 185 -4.32 -8.86 4.06
C VAL A 185 -5.19 -7.61 4.22
N LYS A 186 -4.83 -6.49 3.56
CA LYS A 186 -5.69 -5.30 3.52
C LYS A 186 -7.02 -5.60 2.82
N GLY A 187 -6.98 -6.31 1.69
CA GLY A 187 -8.18 -6.69 0.95
C GLY A 187 -9.10 -7.63 1.72
N LEU A 188 -8.55 -8.66 2.37
CA LEU A 188 -9.30 -9.56 3.23
C LEU A 188 -9.96 -8.83 4.42
N ALA A 189 -9.25 -7.89 5.03
CA ALA A 189 -9.82 -7.06 6.11
C ALA A 189 -10.95 -6.15 5.61
N TRP A 190 -10.88 -5.69 4.36
CA TRP A 190 -11.94 -4.90 3.75
C TRP A 190 -13.18 -5.75 3.43
N LEU A 191 -13.00 -6.95 2.85
CA LEU A 191 -14.10 -7.90 2.64
C LEU A 191 -14.85 -8.22 3.95
N ASN A 192 -14.12 -8.41 5.06
CA ASN A 192 -14.75 -8.65 6.37
C ASN A 192 -15.58 -7.47 6.89
N LYS A 193 -15.27 -6.23 6.47
CA LYS A 193 -16.11 -5.07 6.79
C LYS A 193 -17.34 -5.04 5.91
N LEU A 194 -17.17 -5.35 4.63
CA LEU A 194 -18.26 -5.39 3.66
C LEU A 194 -19.30 -6.47 3.99
N ASP A 195 -18.89 -7.61 4.55
CA ASP A 195 -19.83 -8.64 5.04
C ASP A 195 -20.81 -8.09 6.11
N ARG A 196 -20.46 -6.99 6.79
CA ARG A 196 -21.30 -6.36 7.83
C ARG A 196 -22.19 -5.25 7.28
N ASP A 197 -21.86 -4.72 6.11
CA ASP A 197 -22.56 -3.61 5.47
C ASP A 197 -22.41 -3.72 3.94
N PRO A 198 -23.10 -4.70 3.32
CA PRO A 198 -22.89 -5.10 1.94
C PRO A 198 -23.61 -4.17 0.95
N THR A 199 -23.36 -2.87 1.03
CA THR A 199 -23.90 -1.89 0.06
C THR A 199 -22.98 -1.78 -1.16
N VAL A 200 -23.58 -1.44 -2.30
CA VAL A 200 -22.84 -1.17 -3.55
C VAL A 200 -21.86 -0.01 -3.35
N ASP A 201 -22.26 1.04 -2.62
CA ASP A 201 -21.40 2.17 -2.27
C ASP A 201 -20.18 1.74 -1.46
N ASN A 202 -20.36 0.96 -0.39
CA ASN A 202 -19.24 0.47 0.41
C ASN A 202 -18.31 -0.43 -0.40
N PHE A 203 -18.86 -1.26 -1.28
CA PHE A 203 -18.05 -2.06 -2.20
C PHE A 203 -17.20 -1.14 -3.09
N ASN A 204 -17.83 -0.20 -3.80
CA ASN A 204 -17.16 0.63 -4.80
C ASN A 204 -16.12 1.60 -4.19
N VAL A 205 -16.39 2.16 -3.00
CA VAL A 205 -15.48 3.12 -2.32
C VAL A 205 -14.15 2.49 -1.94
N GLY A 206 -14.18 1.32 -1.29
CA GLY A 206 -12.96 0.73 -0.73
C GLY A 206 -12.34 -0.36 -1.58
N PHE A 207 -13.15 -1.10 -2.34
CA PHE A 207 -12.69 -2.33 -2.98
C PHE A 207 -11.95 -2.09 -4.30
N GLY A 208 -12.23 -0.99 -5.00
CA GLY A 208 -11.52 -0.62 -6.22
C GLY A 208 -10.03 -0.31 -5.97
N ASN A 209 -9.73 0.35 -4.84
CA ASN A 209 -8.34 0.63 -4.42
C ASN A 209 -7.58 -0.67 -4.09
N VAL A 210 -8.24 -1.58 -3.36
CA VAL A 210 -7.66 -2.89 -3.01
C VAL A 210 -7.35 -3.72 -4.27
N CYS A 211 -8.29 -3.77 -5.22
CA CYS A 211 -8.12 -4.51 -6.47
C CYS A 211 -6.97 -3.96 -7.30
N ARG A 212 -6.91 -2.63 -7.47
CA ARG A 212 -5.83 -1.93 -8.18
C ARG A 212 -4.45 -2.23 -7.59
N ASP A 213 -4.35 -2.23 -6.26
CA ASP A 213 -3.08 -2.45 -5.59
C ASP A 213 -2.64 -3.92 -5.73
N ILE A 214 -3.57 -4.89 -5.59
CA ILE A 214 -3.24 -6.32 -5.74
C ILE A 214 -2.84 -6.63 -7.17
N THR A 215 -3.59 -6.16 -8.17
CA THR A 215 -3.25 -6.37 -9.60
C THR A 215 -1.89 -5.77 -9.94
N SER A 216 -1.60 -4.56 -9.45
CA SER A 216 -0.28 -3.94 -9.61
C SER A 216 0.85 -4.75 -8.96
N GLN A 217 0.60 -5.43 -7.83
CA GLN A 217 1.59 -6.33 -7.22
C GLN A 217 1.70 -7.68 -7.94
N ILE A 218 0.60 -8.21 -8.50
CA ILE A 218 0.60 -9.46 -9.27
C ILE A 218 1.50 -9.34 -10.50
N GLU A 219 1.39 -8.25 -11.25
CA GLU A 219 2.24 -8.01 -12.42
C GLU A 219 3.73 -8.03 -12.07
N LEU A 220 4.10 -7.43 -10.94
CA LEU A 220 5.46 -7.46 -10.44
C LEU A 220 5.90 -8.87 -10.03
N CYS A 221 4.98 -9.66 -9.49
CA CYS A 221 5.23 -11.05 -9.15
C CYS A 221 5.44 -11.91 -10.40
N ARG A 222 4.72 -11.66 -11.51
CA ARG A 222 4.84 -12.43 -12.77
C ARG A 222 6.25 -12.41 -13.38
N GLU A 223 7.02 -11.36 -13.12
CA GLU A 223 8.39 -11.21 -13.64
C GLU A 223 9.43 -12.01 -12.82
N VAL A 224 9.07 -12.42 -11.59
CA VAL A 224 9.95 -13.22 -10.70
C VAL A 224 9.47 -14.67 -10.59
N PHE A 225 8.14 -14.86 -10.59
CA PHE A 225 7.47 -16.13 -10.40
C PHE A 225 6.86 -16.59 -11.71
N THR A 226 7.67 -17.31 -12.50
CA THR A 226 7.35 -17.68 -13.88
C THR A 226 6.86 -19.12 -14.04
N THR A 227 6.68 -19.87 -12.94
CA THR A 227 6.22 -21.26 -13.01
C THR A 227 4.80 -21.33 -13.58
N PRO A 228 4.42 -22.43 -14.27
CA PRO A 228 3.06 -22.60 -14.79
C PRO A 228 1.98 -22.47 -13.71
N HIS A 229 2.27 -22.96 -12.50
CA HIS A 229 1.38 -22.84 -11.36
C HIS A 229 1.17 -21.38 -10.94
N ASP A 230 2.26 -20.61 -10.81
CA ASP A 230 2.19 -19.18 -10.45
C ASP A 230 1.40 -18.40 -11.50
N LYS A 231 1.70 -18.62 -12.79
CA LYS A 231 0.99 -17.98 -13.91
C LYS A 231 -0.50 -18.25 -13.86
N LYS A 232 -0.93 -19.51 -13.72
CA LYS A 232 -2.35 -19.87 -13.64
C LYS A 232 -3.06 -19.18 -12.46
N MET A 233 -2.39 -19.09 -11.32
CA MET A 233 -2.92 -18.43 -10.13
C MET A 233 -3.06 -16.92 -10.35
N PHE A 234 -2.04 -16.27 -10.90
CA PHE A 234 -2.09 -14.85 -11.26
C PHE A 234 -3.17 -14.56 -12.31
N ASP A 235 -3.31 -15.41 -13.34
CA ASP A 235 -4.33 -15.25 -14.38
C ASP A 235 -5.75 -15.37 -13.81
N THR A 236 -5.94 -16.29 -12.87
CA THR A 236 -7.22 -16.45 -12.16
C THR A 236 -7.53 -15.22 -11.32
N ALA A 237 -6.52 -14.66 -10.66
CA ALA A 237 -6.67 -13.45 -9.88
C ALA A 237 -6.98 -12.23 -10.76
N ASP A 238 -6.27 -12.04 -11.88
CA ASP A 238 -6.47 -10.91 -12.77
C ASP A 238 -7.87 -10.89 -13.38
N LYS A 239 -8.40 -12.05 -13.81
CA LYS A 239 -9.77 -12.16 -14.35
C LYS A 239 -10.83 -11.60 -13.41
N LEU A 240 -10.62 -11.73 -12.11
CA LEU A 240 -11.58 -11.30 -11.10
C LEU A 240 -11.27 -9.91 -10.53
N LEU A 241 -10.00 -9.56 -10.37
CA LEU A 241 -9.58 -8.32 -9.70
C LEU A 241 -9.38 -7.15 -10.67
N VAL A 242 -8.88 -7.38 -11.88
CA VAL A 242 -8.65 -6.31 -12.88
C VAL A 242 -9.92 -5.55 -13.22
N PRO A 243 -11.09 -6.20 -13.43
CA PRO A 243 -12.32 -5.47 -13.70
C PRO A 243 -12.60 -4.41 -12.65
N PHE A 244 -12.41 -4.70 -11.37
CA PHE A 244 -12.68 -3.75 -10.28
C PHE A 244 -11.49 -2.86 -9.92
N GLY A 245 -10.31 -3.09 -10.50
CA GLY A 245 -9.16 -2.21 -10.36
C GLY A 245 -9.20 -0.97 -11.26
N ASP A 246 -10.07 -0.95 -12.27
CA ASP A 246 -10.37 0.24 -13.08
C ASP A 246 -11.52 1.03 -12.43
N TYR A 247 -11.28 2.29 -12.04
CA TYR A 247 -12.29 3.17 -11.45
C TYR A 247 -13.53 3.40 -12.33
N ARG A 248 -13.45 3.06 -13.61
CA ARG A 248 -14.60 3.12 -14.54
C ARG A 248 -15.55 1.94 -14.39
N ASN A 249 -15.08 0.84 -13.83
CA ASN A 249 -15.86 -0.37 -13.60
C ASN A 249 -16.20 -0.45 -12.11
N HIS A 250 -17.50 -0.43 -11.84
CA HIS A 250 -18.06 -0.50 -10.51
C HIS A 250 -19.22 -1.50 -10.51
N LEU A 251 -19.57 -2.04 -9.35
CA LEU A 251 -20.85 -2.71 -9.23
C LEU A 251 -21.94 -1.66 -9.47
N ARG A 252 -22.91 -2.01 -10.32
CA ARG A 252 -24.06 -1.16 -10.58
C ARG A 252 -25.02 -1.21 -9.39
N ASP A 253 -25.70 -0.11 -9.12
CA ASP A 253 -26.62 0.00 -7.98
C ASP A 253 -27.75 -1.04 -8.01
N GLU A 254 -28.12 -1.50 -9.21
CA GLU A 254 -29.12 -2.56 -9.46
C GLU A 254 -28.73 -3.96 -8.95
N VAL A 255 -27.45 -4.19 -8.59
CA VAL A 255 -26.95 -5.48 -8.10
C VAL A 255 -27.43 -5.79 -6.67
N GLY A 256 -27.69 -4.75 -5.88
CA GLY A 256 -28.15 -4.88 -4.49
C GLY A 256 -27.18 -5.63 -3.55
N PRO A 257 -27.57 -5.83 -2.28
CA PRO A 257 -26.71 -6.45 -1.28
C PRO A 257 -26.32 -7.91 -1.57
N GLU A 258 -27.21 -8.69 -2.17
CA GLU A 258 -26.97 -10.09 -2.47
C GLU A 258 -25.88 -10.26 -3.53
N GLY A 259 -25.91 -9.49 -4.61
CA GLY A 259 -24.87 -9.54 -5.64
C GLY A 259 -23.53 -8.94 -5.17
N VAL A 260 -23.56 -7.99 -4.22
CA VAL A 260 -22.35 -7.53 -3.52
C VAL A 260 -21.72 -8.68 -2.73
N MET A 261 -22.50 -9.43 -1.95
CA MET A 261 -22.02 -10.59 -1.20
C MET A 261 -21.50 -11.71 -2.11
N GLU A 262 -22.20 -12.02 -3.21
CA GLU A 262 -21.77 -13.04 -4.17
C GLU A 262 -20.42 -12.68 -4.81
N THR A 263 -20.27 -11.43 -5.25
CA THR A 263 -19.02 -10.91 -5.83
C THR A 263 -17.89 -10.96 -4.79
N SER A 264 -18.18 -10.55 -3.55
CA SER A 264 -17.24 -10.55 -2.44
C SER A 264 -16.76 -11.95 -2.07
N ALA A 265 -17.64 -12.96 -2.12
CA ALA A 265 -17.28 -14.36 -1.87
C ALA A 265 -16.31 -14.90 -2.94
N LYS A 266 -16.56 -14.61 -4.22
CA LYS A 266 -15.64 -14.97 -5.32
C LYS A 266 -14.27 -14.34 -5.11
N MET A 267 -14.24 -13.07 -4.71
CA MET A 267 -13.01 -12.32 -4.45
C MET A 267 -12.25 -12.84 -3.24
N ARG A 268 -12.95 -13.15 -2.15
CA ARG A 268 -12.37 -13.77 -0.97
C ARG A 268 -11.66 -15.07 -1.31
N LYS A 269 -12.27 -15.92 -2.14
CA LYS A 269 -11.67 -17.18 -2.58
C LYS A 269 -10.35 -16.96 -3.31
N VAL A 270 -10.30 -15.98 -4.22
CA VAL A 270 -9.07 -15.59 -4.94
C VAL A 270 -8.01 -15.02 -3.99
N MET A 271 -8.40 -14.11 -3.08
CA MET A 271 -7.47 -13.52 -2.12
C MET A 271 -6.87 -14.56 -1.16
N LEU A 272 -7.66 -15.53 -0.69
CA LEU A 272 -7.15 -16.61 0.16
C LEU A 272 -6.20 -17.54 -0.60
N ALA A 273 -6.48 -17.84 -1.87
CA ALA A 273 -5.57 -18.62 -2.71
C ALA A 273 -4.24 -17.89 -2.93
N LEU A 274 -4.29 -16.58 -3.21
CA LEU A 274 -3.11 -15.71 -3.26
C LEU A 274 -2.36 -15.70 -1.92
N GLU A 275 -3.07 -15.57 -0.79
CA GLU A 275 -2.46 -15.57 0.54
C GLU A 275 -1.71 -16.88 0.84
N GLN A 276 -2.32 -18.01 0.51
CA GLN A 276 -1.72 -19.33 0.65
C GLN A 276 -0.46 -19.47 -0.21
N TRP A 277 -0.52 -19.00 -1.47
CA TRP A 277 0.65 -18.96 -2.36
C TRP A 277 1.78 -18.07 -1.82
N VAL A 278 1.45 -16.94 -1.18
CA VAL A 278 2.47 -16.08 -0.57
C VAL A 278 3.13 -16.79 0.61
N LYS A 279 2.33 -17.44 1.46
CA LYS A 279 2.80 -18.14 2.67
C LYS A 279 3.59 -19.42 2.38
N SER A 280 3.58 -19.93 1.14
CA SER A 280 4.32 -21.15 0.75
C SER A 280 5.84 -20.98 0.74
N VAL A 281 6.36 -19.75 0.85
CA VAL A 281 7.79 -19.51 1.10
C VAL A 281 8.01 -19.57 2.61
N LYS A 282 8.54 -20.70 3.08
CA LYS A 282 9.08 -20.79 4.44
C LYS A 282 10.11 -19.67 4.62
N SER A 283 9.89 -18.86 5.66
CA SER A 283 10.77 -17.79 6.14
C SER A 283 12.18 -18.28 6.41
#